data_AF-E4V693-F1
#
_entry.id   AF-E4V693-F1
#
_cell.length_a   1.000
_cell.length_b   1.000
_cell.length_c   1.000
_cell.angle_alpha   90.00
_cell.angle_beta   90.00
_cell.angle_gamma   90.00
#
_symmetry.space_group_name_H-M   'P 1'
#
loop_
_entity.id
_entity.type
_entity.pdbx_description
1 polymer ?
#
loop_
_entity_poly.entity_id
_entity_poly.type
_entity_poly.pdbx_seq_one_letter_code
_entity_poly.pdbx_strand_id
1 'polypeptide(L)'
;MAGIFKYLSEWISENFPSAEDTDREIMRSEAEARARSSARHIEYIIDLFEDEVSYQYPHRTDIITVVKKFRQAIYDEHGRVSPYSLLCQSRHFTPEGEIAFDKVVERWSDWTKVAKEFAFLKGYSPSGEYISVRSPYPIASTYDTEEHAVDTALAMKKWHVDRYGTALD
;
A
#
# COMPACT_ATOMS: atom_id res chain seq x y z
N MET A 1 -15.44 47.33 -1.20
CA MET A 1 -15.77 46.67 0.09
C MET A 1 -15.86 45.14 0.02
N ALA A 2 -15.98 44.51 -1.16
CA ALA A 2 -16.05 43.03 -1.27
C ALA A 2 -14.78 42.27 -0.82
N GLY A 3 -13.58 42.88 -0.95
CA GLY A 3 -12.32 42.21 -0.63
C GLY A 3 -12.07 42.00 0.88
N ILE A 4 -12.50 42.93 1.74
CA ILE A 4 -12.32 42.81 3.19
C ILE A 4 -13.27 41.76 3.76
N PHE A 5 -14.51 41.72 3.28
CA PHE A 5 -15.48 40.70 3.70
C PHE A 5 -15.04 39.29 3.29
N LYS A 6 -14.52 39.12 2.07
CA LYS A 6 -13.96 37.84 1.61
C LYS A 6 -12.76 37.41 2.45
N TYR A 7 -11.83 38.33 2.72
CA TYR A 7 -10.67 38.07 3.57
C TYR A 7 -11.08 37.68 5.00
N LEU A 8 -12.03 38.40 5.61
CA LEU A 8 -12.54 38.07 6.94
C LEU A 8 -13.30 36.74 6.96
N SER A 9 -14.05 36.41 5.90
CA SER A 9 -14.71 35.11 5.81
C SER A 9 -13.72 33.95 5.67
N GLU A 10 -12.69 34.11 4.83
CA GLU A 10 -11.63 33.09 4.67
C GLU A 10 -10.85 32.93 5.98
N TRP A 11 -10.49 34.03 6.65
CA TRP A 11 -9.82 34.00 7.95
C TRP A 11 -10.67 33.35 9.04
N ILE A 12 -11.97 33.64 9.11
CA ILE A 12 -12.87 33.00 10.08
C ILE A 12 -13.00 31.51 9.78
N SER A 13 -13.17 31.11 8.52
CA SER A 13 -13.26 29.69 8.14
C SER A 13 -11.97 28.91 8.41
N GLU A 14 -10.81 29.54 8.23
CA GLU A 14 -9.51 28.92 8.56
C GLU A 14 -9.28 28.78 10.07
N ASN A 15 -9.74 29.74 10.89
CA ASN A 15 -9.47 29.75 12.34
C ASN A 15 -10.60 29.13 13.18
N PHE A 16 -11.81 29.00 12.62
CA PHE A 16 -13.00 28.47 13.27
C PHE A 16 -13.75 27.53 12.32
N PRO A 17 -13.18 26.34 12.04
CA PRO A 17 -13.82 25.34 11.18
C PRO A 17 -15.18 24.93 11.76
N SER A 18 -16.13 24.65 10.89
CA SER A 18 -17.43 24.14 11.32
C SER A 18 -17.30 22.72 11.88
N ALA A 19 -18.33 22.24 12.59
CA ALA A 19 -18.39 20.84 13.02
C ALA A 19 -18.32 19.88 11.82
N GLU A 20 -18.99 20.23 10.70
CA GLU A 20 -18.95 19.44 9.47
C GLU A 20 -17.56 19.39 8.85
N ASP A 21 -16.83 20.52 8.84
CA ASP A 21 -15.47 20.58 8.30
C ASP A 21 -14.49 19.79 9.19
N THR A 22 -14.68 19.86 10.51
CA THR A 22 -13.92 19.07 11.48
C THR A 22 -14.16 17.57 11.29
N ASP A 23 -15.42 17.16 11.16
CA ASP A 23 -15.78 15.75 10.92
C ASP A 23 -15.23 15.24 9.59
N ARG A 24 -15.28 16.04 8.53
CA ARG A 24 -14.67 15.70 7.23
C ARG A 24 -13.17 15.51 7.33
N GLU A 25 -12.47 16.39 8.04
CA GLU A 25 -11.03 16.28 8.24
C GLU A 25 -10.65 15.06 9.09
N ILE A 26 -11.43 14.74 10.13
CA ILE A 26 -11.25 13.51 10.92
C ILE A 26 -11.41 12.27 10.03
N MET A 27 -12.50 12.19 9.25
CA MET A 27 -12.76 11.06 8.37
C MET A 27 -11.66 10.88 7.32
N ARG A 28 -11.15 11.99 6.76
CA ARG A 28 -10.02 11.99 5.83
C ARG A 28 -8.75 11.49 6.50
N SER A 29 -8.42 12.02 7.69
CA SER A 29 -7.24 11.62 8.47
C SER A 29 -7.28 10.13 8.84
N GLU A 30 -8.45 9.60 9.21
CA GLU A 30 -8.62 8.17 9.45
C GLU A 30 -8.44 7.34 8.18
N ALA A 31 -8.95 7.79 7.03
CA ALA A 31 -8.77 7.11 5.75
C ALA A 31 -7.28 7.07 5.36
N GLU A 32 -6.56 8.17 5.51
CA GLU A 32 -5.11 8.25 5.30
C GLU A 32 -4.35 7.32 6.26
N ALA A 33 -4.74 7.24 7.54
CA ALA A 33 -4.14 6.32 8.50
C ALA A 33 -4.38 4.85 8.10
N ARG A 34 -5.60 4.50 7.67
CA ARG A 34 -5.93 3.16 7.15
C ARG A 34 -5.13 2.86 5.88
N ALA A 35 -5.02 3.82 4.97
CA ALA A 35 -4.23 3.67 3.74
C ALA A 35 -2.76 3.39 4.05
N ARG A 36 -2.14 4.19 4.93
CA ARG A 36 -0.75 3.99 5.37
C ARG A 36 -0.54 2.63 6.00
N SER A 37 -1.45 2.20 6.88
CA SER A 37 -1.38 0.90 7.53
C SER A 37 -1.40 -0.25 6.52
N SER A 38 -2.34 -0.20 5.56
CA SER A 38 -2.47 -1.23 4.52
C SER A 38 -1.26 -1.26 3.59
N ALA A 39 -0.80 -0.10 3.11
CA ALA A 39 0.37 0.02 2.26
C ALA A 39 1.62 -0.54 2.94
N ARG A 40 1.88 -0.11 4.19
CA ARG A 40 2.99 -0.62 5.00
C ARG A 40 2.94 -2.13 5.14
N HIS A 41 1.75 -2.67 5.34
CA HIS A 41 1.61 -4.11 5.55
C HIS A 41 1.94 -4.91 4.29
N ILE A 42 1.39 -4.52 3.13
CA ILE A 42 1.70 -5.18 1.85
C ILE A 42 3.20 -5.08 1.54
N GLU A 43 3.79 -3.89 1.69
CA GLU A 43 5.23 -3.71 1.49
C GLU A 43 6.05 -4.60 2.44
N TYR A 44 5.67 -4.68 3.72
CA TYR A 44 6.34 -5.54 4.70
C TYR A 44 6.32 -7.03 4.31
N ILE A 45 5.18 -7.56 3.84
CA ILE A 45 5.13 -8.96 3.40
C ILE A 45 5.99 -9.20 2.15
N ILE A 46 6.00 -8.25 1.20
CA ILE A 46 6.85 -8.35 0.01
C ILE A 46 8.34 -8.39 0.40
N ASP A 47 8.75 -7.51 1.31
CA ASP A 47 10.13 -7.45 1.81
C ASP A 47 10.52 -8.75 2.53
N LEU A 48 9.65 -9.23 3.43
CA LEU A 48 9.88 -10.48 4.14
C LEU A 48 10.00 -11.67 3.17
N PHE A 49 9.13 -11.74 2.16
CA PHE A 49 9.20 -12.77 1.13
C PHE A 49 10.51 -12.73 0.33
N GLU A 50 10.97 -11.54 -0.08
CA GLU A 50 12.24 -11.41 -0.79
C GLU A 50 13.44 -11.85 0.07
N ASP A 51 13.50 -11.38 1.31
CA ASP A 51 14.58 -11.69 2.24
C ASP A 51 14.67 -13.19 2.51
N GLU A 52 13.53 -13.82 2.75
CA GLU A 52 13.45 -15.25 2.99
C GLU A 52 13.88 -16.05 1.77
N VAL A 53 13.34 -15.76 0.56
CA VAL A 53 13.72 -16.49 -0.66
C VAL A 53 15.20 -16.33 -0.93
N SER A 54 15.73 -15.13 -0.74
CA SER A 54 17.16 -14.84 -0.93
C SER A 54 18.03 -15.63 0.04
N TYR A 55 17.55 -15.86 1.27
CA TYR A 55 18.26 -16.62 2.28
C TYR A 55 18.15 -18.15 2.09
N GLN A 56 16.95 -18.68 1.88
CA GLN A 56 16.70 -20.12 1.82
C GLN A 56 16.97 -20.72 0.43
N TYR A 57 16.68 -19.97 -0.63
CA TYR A 57 16.77 -20.43 -2.02
C TYR A 57 17.63 -19.47 -2.87
N PRO A 58 18.90 -19.22 -2.52
CA PRO A 58 19.74 -18.26 -3.21
C PRO A 58 19.97 -18.60 -4.70
N HIS A 59 19.79 -19.87 -5.07
CA HIS A 59 19.88 -20.34 -6.44
C HIS A 59 18.65 -20.01 -7.29
N ARG A 60 17.52 -19.65 -6.67
CA ARG A 60 16.25 -19.29 -7.35
C ARG A 60 16.22 -17.81 -7.71
N THR A 61 17.21 -17.39 -8.50
CA THR A 61 17.32 -16.01 -9.01
C THR A 61 16.10 -15.59 -9.84
N ASP A 62 15.39 -16.56 -10.43
CA ASP A 62 14.14 -16.35 -11.14
C ASP A 62 13.03 -15.81 -10.22
N ILE A 63 12.86 -16.38 -9.02
CA ILE A 63 11.89 -15.92 -8.02
C ILE A 63 12.26 -14.52 -7.53
N ILE A 64 13.51 -14.31 -7.12
CA ILE A 64 14.00 -13.02 -6.63
C ILE A 64 13.78 -11.91 -7.66
N THR A 65 14.04 -12.20 -8.94
CA THR A 65 13.83 -11.25 -10.04
C THR A 65 12.35 -10.86 -10.18
N VAL A 66 11.44 -11.82 -10.01
CA VAL A 66 10.00 -11.58 -10.09
C VAL A 66 9.54 -10.66 -8.96
N VAL A 67 9.99 -10.90 -7.72
CA VAL A 67 9.61 -10.06 -6.57
C VAL A 67 10.05 -8.62 -6.77
N LYS A 68 11.30 -8.41 -7.23
CA LYS A 68 11.82 -7.07 -7.51
C LYS A 68 11.01 -6.33 -8.58
N LYS A 69 10.68 -7.02 -9.67
CA LYS A 69 9.88 -6.45 -10.77
C LYS A 69 8.43 -6.19 -10.35
N PHE A 70 7.84 -7.08 -9.56
CA PHE A 70 6.52 -6.91 -8.97
C PHE A 70 6.47 -5.67 -8.06
N ARG A 71 7.45 -5.50 -7.17
CA ARG A 71 7.58 -4.29 -6.33
C ARG A 71 7.69 -3.04 -7.20
N GLN A 72 8.55 -3.06 -8.22
CA GLN A 72 8.70 -1.92 -9.13
C GLN A 72 7.38 -1.58 -9.84
N ALA A 73 6.64 -2.59 -10.29
CA ALA A 73 5.35 -2.38 -10.95
C ALA A 73 4.29 -1.77 -10.02
N ILE A 74 4.33 -2.04 -8.72
CA ILE A 74 3.51 -1.33 -7.73
C ILE A 74 3.97 0.13 -7.65
N TYR A 75 5.27 0.38 -7.52
CA TYR A 75 5.81 1.73 -7.33
C TYR A 75 5.60 2.62 -8.56
N ASP A 76 5.62 2.05 -9.75
CA ASP A 76 5.36 2.77 -11.00
C ASP A 76 3.93 3.37 -11.03
N GLU A 77 2.95 2.76 -10.34
CA GLU A 77 1.60 3.35 -10.17
C GLU A 77 1.60 4.65 -9.36
N HIS A 78 2.67 4.87 -8.57
CA HIS A 78 2.79 5.98 -7.63
C HIS A 78 3.92 6.93 -8.00
N GLY A 79 4.43 6.88 -9.25
CA GLY A 79 5.53 7.75 -9.68
C GLY A 79 6.90 7.29 -9.19
N ARG A 80 7.12 5.97 -9.12
CA ARG A 80 8.35 5.29 -8.69
C ARG A 80 8.69 5.46 -7.20
N VAL A 81 7.71 5.79 -6.38
CA VAL A 81 7.83 5.79 -4.92
C VAL A 81 6.95 4.70 -4.32
N SER A 82 7.31 4.19 -3.14
CA SER A 82 6.46 3.21 -2.48
C SER A 82 5.13 3.84 -2.07
N PRO A 83 3.99 3.11 -2.17
CA PRO A 83 2.69 3.62 -1.72
C PRO A 83 2.74 4.13 -0.28
N TYR A 84 3.42 3.44 0.63
CA TYR A 84 3.59 3.89 2.02
C TYR A 84 4.34 5.23 2.08
N SER A 85 5.41 5.38 1.32
CA SER A 85 6.21 6.60 1.28
C SER A 85 5.41 7.78 0.72
N LEU A 86 4.64 7.56 -0.36
CA LEU A 86 3.73 8.57 -0.92
C LEU A 86 2.69 9.02 0.12
N LEU A 87 2.07 8.07 0.82
CA LEU A 87 1.06 8.33 1.84
C LEU A 87 1.62 9.00 3.11
N CYS A 88 2.93 9.03 3.30
CA CYS A 88 3.60 9.75 4.39
C CYS A 88 3.99 11.19 4.03
N GLN A 89 3.84 11.61 2.77
CA GLN A 89 4.21 12.97 2.36
C GLN A 89 3.30 14.03 2.99
N SER A 90 3.86 15.16 3.38
CA SER A 90 3.10 16.31 3.87
C SER A 90 2.34 16.99 2.73
N ARG A 91 1.12 17.47 3.01
CA ARG A 91 0.11 17.97 2.05
C ARG A 91 0.53 19.24 1.30
N HIS A 92 1.53 19.14 0.44
CA HIS A 92 1.93 20.20 -0.49
C HIS A 92 1.81 19.70 -1.93
N PHE A 93 0.59 19.28 -2.29
CA PHE A 93 0.28 18.87 -3.65
C PHE A 93 -0.29 20.04 -4.45
N THR A 94 -0.11 20.01 -5.78
CA THR A 94 -0.95 20.81 -6.67
C THR A 94 -2.39 20.27 -6.62
N PRO A 95 -3.42 21.00 -7.07
CA PRO A 95 -4.79 20.49 -7.12
C PRO A 95 -4.91 19.14 -7.85
N GLU A 96 -4.16 18.94 -8.94
CA GLU A 96 -4.11 17.67 -9.66
C GLU A 96 -3.43 16.56 -8.82
N GLY A 97 -2.40 16.94 -8.06
CA GLY A 97 -1.72 16.05 -7.11
C GLY A 97 -2.63 15.64 -5.95
N GLU A 98 -3.49 16.53 -5.46
CA GLU A 98 -4.50 16.20 -4.44
C GLU A 98 -5.50 15.17 -4.96
N ILE A 99 -6.01 15.34 -6.18
CA ILE A 99 -6.93 14.36 -6.80
C ILE A 99 -6.24 12.99 -6.97
N ALA A 100 -4.98 12.98 -7.38
CA ALA A 100 -4.22 11.75 -7.51
C ALA A 100 -3.98 11.09 -6.14
N PHE A 101 -3.61 11.89 -5.13
CA PHE A 101 -3.40 11.42 -3.76
C PHE A 101 -4.68 10.85 -3.15
N ASP A 102 -5.81 11.52 -3.30
CA ASP A 102 -7.10 11.07 -2.76
C ASP A 102 -7.51 9.71 -3.38
N LYS A 103 -7.23 9.47 -4.67
CA LYS A 103 -7.43 8.15 -5.29
C LYS A 103 -6.54 7.06 -4.70
N VAL A 104 -5.30 7.40 -4.34
CA VAL A 104 -4.39 6.48 -3.65
C VAL A 104 -4.93 6.17 -2.25
N VAL A 105 -5.36 7.19 -1.49
CA VAL A 105 -5.98 7.02 -0.18
C VAL A 105 -7.23 6.15 -0.28
N GLU A 106 -8.11 6.40 -1.25
CA GLU A 106 -9.34 5.62 -1.46
C GLU A 106 -9.01 4.13 -1.69
N ARG A 107 -8.09 3.82 -2.61
CA ARG A 107 -7.70 2.44 -2.90
C ARG A 107 -7.12 1.74 -1.67
N TRP A 108 -6.16 2.37 -1.02
CA TRP A 108 -5.37 1.74 0.05
C TRP A 108 -6.09 1.73 1.40
N SER A 109 -7.10 2.57 1.60
CA SER A 109 -7.90 2.58 2.83
C SER A 109 -8.94 1.46 2.89
N ASP A 110 -9.35 0.90 1.74
CA ASP A 110 -10.25 -0.26 1.65
C ASP A 110 -9.48 -1.58 1.81
N TRP A 111 -9.28 -1.97 3.07
CA TRP A 111 -8.56 -3.21 3.39
C TRP A 111 -9.17 -4.45 2.74
N THR A 112 -10.49 -4.50 2.58
CA THR A 112 -11.14 -5.69 2.01
C THR A 112 -10.74 -5.88 0.55
N LYS A 113 -10.69 -4.78 -0.21
CA LYS A 113 -10.20 -4.81 -1.60
C LYS A 113 -8.71 -5.09 -1.66
N VAL A 114 -7.90 -4.42 -0.85
CA VAL A 114 -6.43 -4.62 -0.81
C VAL A 114 -6.09 -6.07 -0.46
N ALA A 115 -6.69 -6.63 0.59
CA ALA A 115 -6.45 -8.01 1.00
C ALA A 115 -6.87 -9.03 -0.07
N LYS A 116 -7.92 -8.74 -0.83
CA LYS A 116 -8.35 -9.59 -1.95
C LYS A 116 -7.40 -9.48 -3.14
N GLU A 117 -6.93 -8.28 -3.46
CA GLU A 117 -5.98 -8.01 -4.55
C GLU A 117 -4.65 -8.74 -4.32
N PHE A 118 -4.15 -8.72 -3.08
CA PHE A 118 -2.88 -9.32 -2.70
C PHE A 118 -3.05 -10.64 -1.93
N ALA A 119 -4.14 -11.38 -2.16
CA ALA A 119 -4.45 -12.60 -1.40
C ALA A 119 -3.41 -13.74 -1.54
N PHE A 120 -2.51 -13.64 -2.52
CA PHE A 120 -1.39 -14.56 -2.70
C PHE A 120 -0.20 -14.25 -1.77
N LEU A 121 -0.14 -13.06 -1.17
CA LEU A 121 0.85 -12.69 -0.16
C LEU A 121 0.41 -13.23 1.21
N LYS A 122 0.89 -14.42 1.56
CA LYS A 122 0.54 -15.10 2.81
C LYS A 122 1.62 -14.86 3.87
N GLY A 123 1.19 -14.74 5.12
CA GLY A 123 2.08 -14.75 6.29
C GLY A 123 1.81 -15.97 7.15
N TYR A 124 2.84 -16.44 7.84
CA TYR A 124 2.81 -17.59 8.75
C TYR A 124 3.44 -17.23 10.09
N SER A 125 2.87 -17.75 11.17
CA SER A 125 3.40 -17.64 12.53
C SER A 125 4.67 -18.47 12.70
N PRO A 126 5.43 -18.26 13.79
CA PRO A 126 6.51 -19.18 14.17
C PRO A 126 6.05 -20.63 14.37
N SER A 127 4.76 -20.85 14.68
CA SER A 127 4.14 -22.18 14.80
C SER A 127 3.68 -22.76 13.44
N GLY A 128 3.91 -22.06 12.33
CA GLY A 128 3.49 -22.49 10.98
C GLY A 128 2.01 -22.26 10.68
N GLU A 129 1.28 -21.56 11.54
CA GLU A 129 -0.13 -21.24 11.32
C GLU A 129 -0.25 -20.08 10.33
N TYR A 130 -1.20 -20.18 9.38
CA TYR A 130 -1.52 -19.06 8.50
C TYR A 130 -1.96 -17.87 9.34
N ILE A 131 -1.16 -16.81 9.28
CA ILE A 131 -1.45 -15.55 9.92
C ILE A 131 -2.24 -14.70 8.92
N SER A 132 -3.48 -14.40 9.30
CA SER A 132 -4.18 -13.26 8.71
C SER A 132 -3.30 -12.02 8.87
N VAL A 133 -3.16 -11.32 7.78
CA VAL A 133 -2.41 -10.08 7.52
C VAL A 133 -2.77 -8.91 8.49
N ARG A 134 -3.69 -9.12 9.46
CA ARG A 134 -3.98 -8.20 10.59
C ARG A 134 -3.64 -8.76 11.99
N SER A 135 -2.94 -9.88 12.05
CA SER A 135 -2.65 -10.56 13.30
C SER A 135 -1.68 -9.75 14.17
N PRO A 136 -1.90 -9.70 15.50
CA PRO A 136 -0.94 -9.12 16.43
C PRO A 136 0.31 -10.00 16.61
N TYR A 137 0.33 -11.21 16.05
CA TYR A 137 1.47 -12.12 16.14
C TYR A 137 2.54 -11.78 15.08
N PRO A 138 3.84 -11.89 15.42
CA PRO A 138 4.90 -11.67 14.45
C PRO A 138 4.78 -12.68 13.31
N ILE A 139 4.87 -12.18 12.07
CA ILE A 139 5.05 -13.03 10.90
C ILE A 139 6.49 -13.56 10.96
N ALA A 140 6.63 -14.87 11.00
CA ALA A 140 7.92 -15.56 11.06
C ALA A 140 8.35 -16.18 9.73
N SER A 141 7.38 -16.45 8.86
CA SER A 141 7.61 -16.88 7.50
C SER A 141 6.53 -16.37 6.56
N THR A 142 6.81 -16.21 5.27
CA THR A 142 5.81 -15.96 4.22
C THR A 142 5.51 -17.21 3.39
N TYR A 143 6.32 -18.25 3.55
CA TYR A 143 6.14 -19.56 2.92
C TYR A 143 6.69 -20.68 3.81
N ASP A 144 6.40 -21.93 3.47
CA ASP A 144 6.86 -23.13 4.21
C ASP A 144 7.79 -24.02 3.36
N THR A 145 7.76 -23.86 2.03
CA THR A 145 8.47 -24.70 1.07
C THR A 145 8.91 -23.91 -0.17
N GLU A 146 9.85 -24.46 -0.95
CA GLU A 146 10.28 -23.88 -2.23
C GLU A 146 9.11 -23.83 -3.24
N GLU A 147 8.29 -24.88 -3.27
CA GLU A 147 7.11 -24.96 -4.13
C GLU A 147 6.14 -23.80 -3.84
N HIS A 148 5.91 -23.50 -2.57
CA HIS A 148 5.06 -22.37 -2.20
C HIS A 148 5.68 -21.01 -2.58
N ALA A 149 7.00 -20.87 -2.50
CA ALA A 149 7.68 -19.67 -3.01
C ALA A 149 7.52 -19.53 -4.55
N VAL A 150 7.58 -20.63 -5.29
CA VAL A 150 7.31 -20.65 -6.74
C VAL A 150 5.87 -20.21 -7.03
N ASP A 151 4.89 -20.79 -6.36
CA ASP A 151 3.48 -20.47 -6.54
C ASP A 151 3.18 -18.99 -6.26
N THR A 152 3.78 -18.45 -5.21
CA THR A 152 3.66 -17.03 -4.85
C THR A 152 4.23 -16.13 -5.96
N ALA A 153 5.40 -16.47 -6.52
CA ALA A 153 5.98 -15.71 -7.62
C ALA A 153 5.17 -15.84 -8.93
N LEU A 154 4.60 -17.02 -9.21
CA LEU A 154 3.68 -17.19 -10.34
C LEU A 154 2.42 -16.34 -10.16
N ALA A 155 1.89 -16.23 -8.95
CA ALA A 155 0.76 -15.37 -8.64
C ALA A 155 1.10 -13.87 -8.82
N MET A 156 2.31 -13.43 -8.45
CA MET A 156 2.78 -12.06 -8.72
C MET A 156 2.82 -11.76 -10.23
N LYS A 157 3.34 -12.70 -11.04
CA LYS A 157 3.33 -12.57 -12.51
C LYS A 157 1.91 -12.46 -13.04
N LYS A 158 1.01 -13.33 -12.55
CA LYS A 158 -0.40 -13.32 -12.96
C LYS A 158 -1.08 -12.01 -12.59
N TRP A 159 -0.87 -11.50 -11.38
CA TRP A 159 -1.39 -10.19 -10.96
C TRP A 159 -0.96 -9.09 -11.93
N HIS A 160 0.31 -9.07 -12.33
CA HIS A 160 0.81 -8.06 -13.26
C HIS A 160 0.15 -8.15 -14.64
N VAL A 161 -0.02 -9.37 -15.17
CA VAL A 161 -0.74 -9.59 -16.44
C VAL A 161 -2.19 -9.15 -16.33
N ASP A 162 -2.88 -9.52 -15.25
CA ASP A 162 -4.28 -9.13 -15.02
C ASP A 162 -4.42 -7.60 -14.86
N ARG A 163 -3.39 -6.93 -14.32
CA ARG A 163 -3.36 -5.48 -14.06
C ARG A 163 -3.00 -4.64 -15.29
N TYR A 164 -2.00 -5.05 -16.06
CA TYR A 164 -1.39 -4.25 -17.12
C TYR A 164 -1.49 -4.86 -18.52
N GLY A 165 -1.96 -6.10 -18.63
CA GLY A 165 -2.07 -6.82 -19.91
C GLY A 165 -0.73 -7.27 -20.49
N THR A 166 0.38 -7.10 -19.77
CA THR A 166 1.72 -7.50 -20.20
C THR A 166 2.38 -8.42 -19.19
N ALA A 167 3.29 -9.27 -19.69
CA ALA A 167 4.10 -10.12 -18.83
C ALA A 167 5.10 -9.28 -18.01
N LEU A 168 5.42 -9.82 -16.85
CA LEU A 168 6.43 -9.29 -15.95
C LEU A 168 7.77 -9.90 -16.38
N ASP A 169 8.29 -9.37 -17.50
CA ASP A 169 9.48 -9.85 -18.21
C ASP A 169 10.76 -9.56 -17.44
#